data_AF-A0A6P9ATQ8-F1
#
_entry.id   AF-A0A6P9ATQ8-F1
#
_cell.length_a   1.000
_cell.length_b   1.000
_cell.length_c   1.000
_cell.angle_alpha   90.00
_cell.angle_beta   90.00
_cell.angle_gamma   90.00
#
_symmetry.space_group_name_H-M   'P 1'
#
loop_
_entity.id
_entity.type
_entity.pdbx_description
1 polymer ?
#
loop_
_entity_poly.entity_id
_entity_poly.type
_entity_poly.pdbx_seq_one_letter_code
_entity_poly.pdbx_strand_id
1 'polypeptide(L)'
;LNELVVGDTNGKLFVYKNDESQPWTLRSCQGMLTCVGVGDVCNKKKNLVVAVSAEGWFHLFDLTSPSKHGDALGHHELPNPDDPKM
;
A
#
# COMPACT_ATOMS: atom_id res chain seq x y z
N LEU A 1 6.67 15.82 -14.78
CA LEU A 1 5.92 14.62 -14.34
C LEU A 1 5.63 14.84 -12.88
N ASN A 2 4.37 15.03 -12.53
CA ASN A 2 3.98 15.30 -11.15
C ASN A 2 3.38 14.02 -10.58
N GLU A 3 3.81 13.62 -9.39
CA GLU A 3 3.24 12.49 -8.69
C GLU A 3 2.82 12.97 -7.31
N LEU A 4 1.64 12.54 -6.86
CA LEU A 4 1.09 12.90 -5.57
C LEU A 4 0.67 11.63 -4.84
N VAL A 5 1.14 11.47 -3.60
CA VAL A 5 0.75 10.37 -2.72
C VAL A 5 -0.05 10.94 -1.57
N VAL A 6 -1.26 10.41 -1.34
CA VAL A 6 -2.19 10.89 -0.31
C VAL A 6 -2.64 9.72 0.55
N GLY A 7 -2.50 9.87 1.86
CA GLY A 7 -3.13 8.98 2.84
C GLY A 7 -4.42 9.61 3.38
N ASP A 8 -5.45 8.80 3.61
CA ASP A 8 -6.68 9.23 4.26
C ASP A 8 -6.83 8.68 5.69
N THR A 9 -7.88 9.13 6.38
CA THR A 9 -8.16 8.71 7.75
C THR A 9 -8.72 7.29 7.87
N ASN A 10 -9.08 6.65 6.76
CA ASN A 10 -9.62 5.28 6.70
C ASN A 10 -8.52 4.24 6.41
N GLY A 11 -7.26 4.66 6.35
CA GLY A 11 -6.16 3.75 6.02
C GLY A 11 -5.94 3.56 4.53
N LYS A 12 -6.55 4.37 3.66
CA LYS A 12 -6.35 4.29 2.22
C LYS A 12 -5.20 5.18 1.77
N LEU A 13 -4.35 4.64 0.91
CA LEU A 13 -3.26 5.34 0.26
C LEU A 13 -3.52 5.41 -1.25
N PHE A 14 -3.60 6.63 -1.77
CA PHE A 14 -3.87 6.95 -3.17
C PHE A 14 -2.61 7.49 -3.82
N VAL A 15 -2.37 7.10 -5.06
CA VAL A 15 -1.28 7.64 -5.87
C VAL A 15 -1.87 8.23 -7.14
N TYR A 16 -1.62 9.50 -7.37
CA TYR A 16 -2.02 10.22 -8.57
C TYR A 16 -0.78 10.52 -9.41
N LYS A 17 -0.96 10.47 -10.73
CA LYS A 17 0.10 10.77 -11.70
C LYS A 17 -0.40 11.80 -12.69
N ASN A 18 0.46 12.77 -12.97
CA ASN A 18 0.17 13.90 -13.87
C ASN A 18 -1.08 14.65 -13.41
N ASP A 19 -1.96 15.01 -14.34
CA ASP A 19 -3.17 15.79 -14.10
C ASP A 19 -4.43 14.90 -14.10
N GLU A 20 -4.27 13.59 -13.86
CA GLU A 20 -5.39 12.64 -13.80
C GLU A 20 -6.17 12.81 -12.49
N SER A 21 -7.50 12.91 -12.60
CA SER A 21 -8.40 13.02 -11.44
C SER A 21 -8.61 11.69 -10.71
N GLN A 22 -8.34 10.58 -11.39
CA GLN A 22 -8.47 9.24 -10.84
C GLN A 22 -7.12 8.76 -10.30
N PRO A 23 -7.10 8.05 -9.17
CA PRO A 23 -5.88 7.50 -8.64
C PRO A 23 -5.35 6.42 -9.59
N TRP A 24 -4.05 6.49 -9.89
CA TRP A 24 -3.33 5.46 -10.61
C TRP A 24 -3.27 4.14 -9.81
N THR A 25 -3.18 4.22 -8.48
CA THR A 25 -3.27 3.06 -7.60
C THR A 25 -3.87 3.39 -6.24
N LEU A 26 -4.42 2.36 -5.59
CA LEU A 26 -5.00 2.40 -4.26
C LEU A 26 -4.41 1.26 -3.43
N ARG A 27 -3.95 1.56 -2.22
CA ARG A 27 -3.52 0.57 -1.22
C ARG A 27 -4.28 0.77 0.08
N SER A 28 -4.49 -0.33 0.81
CA SER A 28 -5.08 -0.31 2.14
C SER A 28 -4.00 -0.60 3.17
N CYS A 29 -4.02 0.17 4.25
CA CYS A 29 -3.19 0.04 5.44
C CYS A 29 -4.08 -0.31 6.64
N GLN A 30 -3.46 -0.76 7.71
CA GLN A 30 -4.20 -0.98 8.95
C GLN A 30 -4.31 0.35 9.71
N GLY A 31 -5.54 0.84 9.86
CA GLY A 31 -5.84 2.01 10.68
C GLY A 31 -5.52 3.35 10.02
N MET A 32 -5.64 4.44 10.80
CA MET A 32 -5.57 5.80 10.27
C MET A 32 -4.15 6.18 9.85
N LEU A 33 -3.96 6.67 8.61
CA LEU A 33 -2.65 7.17 8.19
C LEU A 33 -2.35 8.54 8.80
N THR A 34 -1.17 8.66 9.40
CA THR A 34 -0.71 9.87 10.10
C THR A 34 0.36 10.61 9.31
N CYS A 35 1.21 9.88 8.58
CA CYS A 35 2.16 10.47 7.65
C CYS A 35 2.49 9.53 6.49
N VAL A 36 2.90 10.14 5.38
CA VAL A 36 3.36 9.46 4.18
C VAL A 36 4.69 10.07 3.75
N GLY A 37 5.65 9.24 3.39
CA GLY A 37 6.96 9.65 2.89
C GLY A 37 7.37 8.85 1.66
N VAL A 38 8.25 9.41 0.83
CA VAL A 38 8.81 8.74 -0.35
C VAL A 38 10.32 8.86 -0.34
N GLY A 39 11.03 7.75 -0.51
CA GLY A 39 12.49 7.78 -0.60
C GLY A 39 13.12 6.40 -0.67
N ASP A 40 14.44 6.35 -0.81
CA ASP A 40 15.21 5.11 -0.75
C ASP A 40 15.41 4.65 0.70
N VAL A 41 14.38 4.00 1.24
CA VAL A 41 14.33 3.55 2.64
C VAL A 41 15.29 2.39 2.90
N CYS A 42 15.44 1.51 1.91
CA CYS A 42 16.19 0.26 2.04
C CYS A 42 17.64 0.37 1.55
N ASN A 43 18.08 1.57 1.15
CA ASN A 43 19.40 1.81 0.53
C ASN A 43 19.65 0.91 -0.69
N LYS A 44 18.63 0.75 -1.55
CA LYS A 44 18.65 -0.09 -2.75
C LYS A 44 18.58 0.73 -4.04
N LYS A 45 18.82 2.04 -3.97
CA LYS A 45 18.65 3.00 -5.08
C LYS A 45 17.25 2.94 -5.69
N LYS A 46 16.25 2.62 -4.86
CA LYS A 46 14.86 2.45 -5.27
C LYS A 46 13.95 3.12 -4.25
N ASN A 47 13.15 4.07 -4.73
CA ASN A 47 12.19 4.74 -3.87
C ASN A 47 11.03 3.81 -3.51
N LEU A 48 10.66 3.84 -2.25
CA LEU A 48 9.46 3.21 -1.70
C LEU A 48 8.56 4.30 -1.12
N VAL A 49 7.27 4.02 -1.08
CA VAL A 49 6.33 4.81 -0.29
C VAL A 49 6.24 4.20 1.09
N VAL A 50 6.40 5.03 2.11
CA VAL A 50 6.19 4.66 3.51
C VAL A 50 4.89 5.31 3.98
N ALA A 51 4.00 4.50 4.54
CA ALA A 51 2.81 4.98 5.24
C ALA A 51 2.87 4.55 6.70
N VAL A 52 2.67 5.51 7.62
CA VAL A 52 2.69 5.24 9.06
C VAL A 52 1.29 5.42 9.62
N SER A 53 0.81 4.40 10.32
CA SER A 53 -0.51 4.42 10.94
C SER A 53 -0.46 4.96 12.37
N ALA A 54 -1.59 5.45 12.89
CA ALA A 54 -1.72 5.91 14.27
C ALA A 54 -1.52 4.78 15.30
N GLU A 55 -1.69 3.54 14.86
CA GLU A 55 -1.54 2.32 15.63
C GLU A 55 -0.08 1.84 15.68
N GLY A 56 0.84 2.57 15.04
CA GLY A 56 2.28 2.29 15.04
C GLY A 56 2.74 1.34 13.94
N TRP A 57 1.88 1.02 12.96
CA TRP A 57 2.28 0.22 11.81
C TRP A 57 3.05 1.05 10.78
N PHE A 58 4.04 0.41 10.17
CA PHE A 58 4.80 0.95 9.04
C PHE A 58 4.57 0.07 7.81
N HIS A 59 3.95 0.63 6.78
CA HIS A 59 3.70 -0.04 5.52
C HIS A 59 4.67 0.49 4.46
N LEU A 60 5.38 -0.41 3.77
CA LEU A 60 6.29 -0.08 2.68
C LEU A 60 5.68 -0.56 1.37
N PHE A 61 5.50 0.35 0.41
CA PHE A 61 4.97 0.03 -0.92
C PHE A 61 6.01 0.27 -1.99
N ASP A 62 6.23 -0.78 -2.78
CA ASP A 62 6.91 -0.67 -4.07
C ASP A 62 5.87 -0.33 -5.13
N LEU A 63 5.98 0.88 -5.68
CA LEU A 63 5.08 1.40 -6.71
C LEU A 63 5.69 1.33 -8.11
N THR A 64 6.78 0.59 -8.30
CA THR A 64 7.20 0.28 -9.66
C THR A 64 6.08 -0.48 -10.36
N SER A 65 5.81 -0.11 -11.62
CA SER A 65 4.73 -0.70 -12.41
C SER A 65 4.74 -2.21 -12.24
N PRO A 66 3.59 -2.87 -11.99
CA PRO A 66 3.58 -4.32 -11.89
C PRO A 66 4.19 -4.85 -13.18
N SER A 67 5.38 -5.45 -13.08
CA SER A 67 5.82 -6.39 -14.08
C SER A 67 4.68 -7.39 -14.21
N LYS A 68 4.30 -7.76 -15.44
CA LYS A 68 3.26 -8.77 -15.71
C LYS A 68 3.62 -10.18 -15.18
N HIS A 69 4.44 -10.29 -14.16
CA HIS A 69 4.82 -11.50 -13.46
C HIS A 69 5.02 -11.17 -11.99
N GLY A 70 4.24 -11.82 -11.13
CA GLY A 70 4.40 -11.71 -9.69
C GLY A 70 3.20 -12.15 -8.86
N ASP A 71 2.48 -13.21 -9.26
CA ASP A 71 1.74 -14.02 -8.30
C ASP A 71 2.73 -14.55 -7.27
N ALA A 72 2.70 -14.01 -6.04
CA ALA A 72 3.10 -14.67 -4.80
C ALA A 72 3.43 -13.63 -3.71
N LEU A 73 2.40 -13.09 -3.05
CA LEU A 73 2.47 -12.83 -1.62
C LEU A 73 1.12 -13.23 -1.03
N GLY A 74 1.17 -14.26 -0.17
CA GLY A 74 0.08 -15.15 0.18
C GLY A 74 -1.20 -14.48 0.69
N HIS A 75 -2.31 -14.90 0.10
CA HIS A 75 -3.58 -14.98 0.80
C HIS A 75 -3.41 -15.93 1.98
N HIS A 76 -3.33 -15.39 3.21
CA HIS A 76 -3.68 -16.18 4.38
C HIS A 76 -5.18 -16.02 4.59
N GLU A 77 -5.97 -16.87 3.92
CA GLU A 77 -7.34 -17.12 4.36
C GLU A 77 -7.24 -17.73 5.77
N LEU A 78 -7.82 -17.05 6.75
CA LEU A 78 -8.10 -17.64 8.05
C LEU A 78 -9.25 -18.64 7.86
N PRO A 79 -9.14 -19.91 8.30
CA PRO A 79 -10.28 -20.81 8.24
C PRO A 79 -11.39 -20.27 9.15
N ASN A 80 -12.58 -20.06 8.59
CA ASN A 80 -13.78 -19.80 9.39
C ASN A 80 -14.05 -21.03 10.26
N PRO A 81 -14.24 -20.88 11.58
CA PRO A 81 -14.38 -22.00 12.51
C PRO A 81 -15.73 -22.74 12.44
N ASP A 82 -16.62 -22.41 11.51
CA ASP A 82 -18.02 -22.87 11.52
C ASP A 82 -18.43 -23.76 10.33
N ASP A 83 -17.49 -24.42 9.65
CA ASP A 83 -17.87 -25.50 8.71
C ASP A 83 -17.94 -26.86 9.42
N PRO A 84 -19.15 -27.43 9.64
CA PRO A 84 -19.30 -28.77 10.16
C PRO A 84 -18.83 -29.79 9.11
N LYS A 85 -17.92 -30.66 9.53
CA LYS A 85 -17.40 -31.76 8.72
C LYS A 85 -18.44 -32.89 8.63
N MET A 86 -19.13 -33.00 7.50
CA MET A 86 -19.63 -34.26 6.92
C MET A 86 -20.07 -34.09 5.46
#